data_AF-A0A430FGS2-F1
#
_entry.id   AF-A0A430FGS2-F1
#
_cell.length_a   1.000
_cell.length_b   1.000
_cell.length_c   1.000
_cell.angle_alpha   90.00
_cell.angle_beta   90.00
_cell.angle_gamma   90.00
#
_symmetry.space_group_name_H-M   'P 1'
#
loop_
_entity.id
_entity.type
_entity.pdbx_description
1 polymer ?
#
loop_
_entity_poly.entity_id
_entity_poly.type
_entity_poly.pdbx_seq_one_letter_code
_entity_poly.pdbx_strand_id
1 'polypeptide(L)'
;MPTAFKLTTAKGLKSEIYVPWTPKPVWTPLTKPLNQCKVAFITSGGIHKKDQTPFNTAGDWSYREIPSDTPSDQLMVTHGGFDNSDINKDVNAMLPIDRLRELVKEGFIGSLVPTFYGFMGGGGNVDKFEHVTGPEIAKKLKAEGADIVLATGGCGTCHRSCTLVLRCCEAAGMSTCIIAALPPIARQQGAPRITAPLVPIGSNAGEPNNPQMQMGILKDTLNAMEEFDHFGQMKALPYEYRHNV
;
A
#
# COMPACT_ATOMS: atom_id res chain seq x y z
N MET A 1 39.43 -10.95 -26.95
CA MET A 1 39.53 -10.32 -25.61
C MET A 1 38.43 -9.28 -25.51
N PRO A 2 37.59 -9.26 -24.47
CA PRO A 2 36.56 -8.24 -24.33
C PRO A 2 37.26 -6.92 -23.98
N THR A 3 37.01 -5.89 -24.78
CA THR A 3 37.43 -4.51 -24.53
C THR A 3 36.81 -4.05 -23.21
N ALA A 4 37.66 -3.69 -22.24
CA ALA A 4 37.20 -3.13 -20.98
C ALA A 4 36.39 -1.85 -21.24
N PHE A 5 35.11 -1.87 -20.89
CA PHE A 5 34.25 -0.68 -20.96
C PHE A 5 34.82 0.40 -20.05
N LYS A 6 35.35 1.47 -20.64
CA LYS A 6 35.84 2.63 -19.91
C LYS A 6 34.64 3.51 -19.57
N LEU A 7 34.12 3.37 -18.36
CA LEU A 7 33.01 4.21 -17.86
C LEU A 7 33.41 5.69 -17.94
N THR A 8 32.64 6.49 -18.67
CA THR A 8 32.76 7.95 -18.73
C THR A 8 32.00 8.57 -17.56
N THR A 9 32.48 8.36 -16.34
CA THR A 9 31.93 9.03 -15.14
C THR A 9 32.68 10.32 -14.86
N ALA A 10 31.96 11.38 -14.45
CA ALA A 10 32.59 12.60 -13.98
C ALA A 10 33.52 12.30 -12.78
N LYS A 11 34.70 12.94 -12.74
CA LYS A 11 35.72 12.70 -11.71
C LYS A 11 35.14 13.07 -10.34
N GLY A 12 35.02 12.09 -9.44
CA GLY A 12 34.43 12.28 -8.11
C GLY A 12 32.92 12.06 -8.03
N LEU A 13 32.24 11.73 -9.15
CA LEU A 13 30.85 11.33 -9.14
C LEU A 13 30.71 10.02 -8.35
N LYS A 14 30.13 10.12 -7.16
CA LYS A 14 29.57 8.99 -6.44
C LYS A 14 28.07 9.06 -6.63
N SER A 15 27.46 7.95 -7.04
CA SER A 15 26.01 7.87 -7.03
C SER A 15 25.52 8.12 -5.61
N GLU A 16 24.59 9.08 -5.44
CA GLU A 16 23.83 9.24 -4.19
C GLU A 16 23.02 7.97 -3.89
N ILE A 17 22.72 7.21 -4.94
CA ILE A 17 21.98 5.95 -4.90
C ILE A 17 22.99 4.81 -4.94
N TYR A 18 23.21 4.16 -3.80
CA TYR A 18 23.92 2.88 -3.77
C TYR A 18 23.20 1.86 -4.67
N VAL A 19 23.94 0.88 -5.19
CA VAL A 19 23.38 -0.28 -5.92
C VAL A 19 22.15 -0.77 -5.16
N PRO A 20 21.01 -1.06 -5.82
CA PRO A 20 19.78 -1.41 -5.12
C PRO A 20 20.02 -2.49 -4.07
N TRP A 21 20.06 -2.09 -2.80
CA TRP A 21 20.20 -3.00 -1.69
C TRP A 21 18.81 -3.51 -1.39
N THR A 22 18.47 -4.68 -1.94
CA THR A 22 17.24 -5.36 -1.55
C THR A 22 17.37 -5.71 -0.07
N PRO A 23 16.51 -5.17 0.80
CA PRO A 23 16.62 -5.41 2.23
C PRO A 23 16.35 -6.90 2.52
N LYS A 24 16.79 -7.38 3.69
CA LYS A 24 16.61 -8.78 4.08
C LYS A 24 15.14 -9.20 3.95
N PRO A 25 14.85 -10.43 3.46
CA PRO A 25 13.50 -10.96 3.41
C PRO A 25 12.81 -10.90 4.78
N VAL A 26 11.55 -10.49 4.80
CA VAL A 26 10.65 -10.57 5.96
C VAL A 26 9.40 -11.29 5.47
N TRP A 27 9.03 -12.38 6.13
CA TRP A 27 7.95 -13.25 5.69
C TRP A 27 7.16 -13.80 6.86
N THR A 28 5.85 -13.62 6.79
CA THR A 28 4.86 -14.25 7.65
C THR A 28 3.86 -14.98 6.74
N PRO A 29 3.74 -16.31 6.84
CA PRO A 29 2.74 -17.05 6.07
C PRO A 29 1.32 -16.74 6.56
N LEU A 30 0.35 -16.70 5.64
CA LEU A 30 -1.06 -16.67 6.00
C LEU A 30 -1.48 -18.08 6.45
N THR A 31 -2.02 -18.19 7.66
CA THR A 31 -2.32 -19.49 8.29
C THR A 31 -3.81 -19.77 8.46
N LYS A 32 -4.66 -18.78 8.19
CA LYS A 32 -6.10 -18.85 8.33
C LYS A 32 -6.77 -18.67 6.96
N PRO A 33 -7.91 -19.33 6.72
CA PRO A 33 -8.71 -19.03 5.53
C PRO A 33 -9.23 -17.58 5.59
N LEU A 34 -9.43 -16.94 4.43
CA LEU A 34 -9.84 -15.53 4.34
C LEU A 34 -11.08 -15.19 5.18
N ASN A 35 -12.09 -16.07 5.20
CA ASN A 35 -13.32 -15.90 5.95
C ASN A 35 -13.16 -15.95 7.48
N GLN A 36 -11.97 -16.27 7.99
CA GLN A 36 -11.60 -16.20 9.41
C GLN A 36 -10.55 -15.12 9.69
N CYS A 37 -10.02 -14.48 8.65
CA CYS A 37 -9.01 -13.45 8.78
C CYS A 37 -9.64 -12.12 9.20
N LYS A 38 -8.94 -11.41 10.10
CA LYS A 38 -9.18 -9.98 10.32
C LYS A 38 -8.26 -9.15 9.42
N VAL A 39 -8.86 -8.33 8.56
CA VAL A 39 -8.14 -7.57 7.53
C VAL A 39 -7.99 -6.10 7.94
N ALA A 40 -6.77 -5.58 7.78
CA ALA A 40 -6.43 -4.18 7.91
C ALA A 40 -6.09 -3.57 6.56
N PHE A 41 -6.25 -2.25 6.47
CA PHE A 41 -5.82 -1.47 5.33
C PHE A 41 -4.99 -0.28 5.77
N ILE A 42 -3.91 -0.03 5.05
CA ILE A 42 -3.10 1.18 5.22
C ILE A 42 -2.88 1.84 3.86
N THR A 43 -2.78 3.17 3.81
CA THR A 43 -2.47 3.86 2.57
C THR A 43 -1.49 4.99 2.78
N SER A 44 -0.49 5.04 1.92
CA SER A 44 0.47 6.15 1.83
C SER A 44 0.02 7.24 0.84
N GLY A 45 -1.24 7.18 0.39
CA GLY A 45 -1.85 8.12 -0.54
C GLY A 45 -2.29 9.45 0.08
N GLY A 46 -2.01 9.70 1.37
CA GLY A 46 -2.40 10.93 2.04
C GLY A 46 -3.91 11.05 2.31
N ILE A 47 -4.62 9.93 2.44
CA ILE A 47 -6.05 9.93 2.79
C ILE A 47 -6.22 10.12 4.29
N HIS A 48 -7.20 10.92 4.68
CA HIS A 48 -7.59 11.16 6.07
C HIS A 48 -9.06 11.59 6.16
N LYS A 49 -9.60 11.69 7.37
CA LYS A 49 -10.92 12.29 7.58
C LYS A 49 -10.90 13.79 7.35
N LYS A 50 -12.01 14.36 6.89
CA LYS A 50 -12.18 15.80 6.67
C LYS A 50 -12.00 16.65 7.92
N ASP A 51 -12.25 16.10 9.11
CA ASP A 51 -12.10 16.76 10.40
C ASP A 51 -10.70 16.62 11.01
N GLN A 52 -9.80 15.87 10.37
CA GLN A 52 -8.41 15.71 10.81
C GLN A 52 -7.50 16.76 10.18
N THR A 53 -6.41 17.08 10.87
CA THR A 53 -5.37 17.97 10.34
C THR A 53 -4.82 17.44 9.01
N PRO A 54 -4.89 18.22 7.92
CA PRO A 54 -4.30 17.86 6.64
C PRO A 54 -2.81 17.54 6.76
N PHE A 55 -2.30 16.68 5.88
CA PHE A 55 -0.86 16.36 5.85
C PHE A 55 -0.04 17.52 5.32
N ASN A 56 1.19 17.65 5.82
CA ASN A 56 2.18 18.45 5.11
C ASN A 56 2.69 17.65 3.90
N THR A 57 2.57 18.19 2.69
CA THR A 57 2.93 17.48 1.45
C THR A 57 4.45 17.30 1.27
N ALA A 58 5.27 17.90 2.15
CA ALA A 58 6.71 17.77 2.16
C ALA A 58 7.19 17.16 3.48
N GLY A 59 7.63 15.89 3.44
CA GLY A 59 8.38 15.27 4.54
C GLY A 59 7.58 14.87 5.77
N ASP A 60 6.24 14.92 5.70
CA ASP A 60 5.37 14.46 6.78
C ASP A 60 5.49 12.93 6.93
N TRP A 61 5.85 12.50 8.14
CA TRP A 61 5.96 11.09 8.52
C TRP A 61 4.85 10.67 9.49
N SER A 62 3.96 11.59 9.86
CA SER A 62 2.82 11.29 10.71
C SER A 62 1.76 10.49 9.96
N TYR A 63 0.86 9.88 10.72
CA TYR A 63 -0.30 9.15 10.21
C TYR A 63 -1.58 9.73 10.79
N ARG A 64 -2.70 9.30 10.23
CA ARG A 64 -4.05 9.54 10.73
C ARG A 64 -4.74 8.21 10.88
N GLU A 65 -5.39 8.04 12.02
CA GLU A 65 -6.26 6.90 12.31
C GLU A 65 -7.61 7.13 11.64
N ILE A 66 -8.08 6.14 10.90
CA ILE A 66 -9.34 6.18 10.16
C ILE A 66 -10.17 4.99 10.66
N PRO A 67 -11.24 5.21 11.44
CA PRO A 67 -12.15 4.13 11.81
C PRO A 67 -12.64 3.38 10.57
N SER A 68 -12.63 2.05 10.60
CA SER A 68 -12.96 1.21 9.43
C SER A 68 -14.42 1.34 8.99
N ASP A 69 -15.28 1.92 9.83
CA ASP A 69 -16.69 2.21 9.56
C ASP A 69 -16.94 3.65 9.07
N THR A 70 -15.90 4.48 8.95
CA THR A 70 -15.99 5.85 8.46
C THR A 70 -16.70 5.88 7.10
N PRO A 71 -17.77 6.69 6.93
CA PRO A 71 -18.38 6.87 5.63
C PRO A 71 -17.37 7.42 4.62
N SER A 72 -17.35 6.87 3.40
CA SER A 72 -16.38 7.25 2.38
C SER A 72 -16.45 8.74 2.01
N ASP A 73 -17.63 9.36 2.12
CA ASP A 73 -17.83 10.80 1.91
C ASP A 73 -17.24 11.70 3.01
N GLN A 74 -16.81 11.14 4.15
CA GLN A 74 -16.11 11.86 5.21
C GLN A 74 -14.59 11.82 5.04
N LEU A 75 -14.10 11.13 4.01
CA LEU A 75 -12.68 11.04 3.70
C LEU A 75 -12.30 12.07 2.65
N MET A 76 -11.02 12.46 2.68
CA MET A 76 -10.42 13.34 1.70
C MET A 76 -8.93 13.00 1.54
N VAL A 77 -8.29 13.62 0.55
CA VAL A 77 -6.86 13.46 0.28
C VAL A 77 -6.14 14.79 0.41
N THR A 78 -4.97 14.75 1.03
CA THR A 78 -3.99 15.82 0.98
C THR A 78 -2.67 15.22 0.49
N HIS A 79 -2.40 15.30 -0.81
CA HIS A 79 -1.19 14.71 -1.39
C HIS A 79 -0.73 15.41 -2.68
N GLY A 80 0.49 15.94 -2.69
CA GLY A 80 1.02 16.71 -3.85
C GLY A 80 1.70 15.88 -4.96
N GLY A 81 1.86 14.57 -4.76
CA GLY A 81 2.64 13.71 -5.66
C GLY A 81 1.89 13.03 -6.81
N PHE A 82 0.59 13.28 -6.98
CA PHE A 82 -0.25 12.75 -8.07
C PHE A 82 -1.57 13.54 -8.16
N ASP A 83 -2.33 13.39 -9.26
CA ASP A 83 -3.63 14.02 -9.42
C ASP A 83 -4.68 13.42 -8.46
N ASN A 84 -5.27 14.25 -7.62
CA ASN A 84 -6.23 13.84 -6.59
C ASN A 84 -7.66 13.68 -7.14
N SER A 85 -7.91 13.98 -8.42
CA SER A 85 -9.25 14.02 -9.03
C SER A 85 -10.05 12.71 -8.86
N ASP A 86 -9.41 11.56 -9.03
CA ASP A 86 -10.10 10.26 -8.89
C ASP A 86 -10.50 9.99 -7.44
N ILE A 87 -9.60 10.23 -6.49
CA ILE A 87 -9.88 10.07 -5.05
C ILE A 87 -10.98 11.04 -4.60
N ASN A 88 -10.99 12.26 -5.11
CA ASN A 88 -12.01 13.26 -4.80
C ASN A 88 -13.40 12.89 -5.35
N LYS A 89 -13.46 12.14 -6.46
CA LYS A 89 -14.72 11.57 -6.98
C LYS A 89 -15.15 10.36 -6.17
N ASP A 90 -14.21 9.49 -5.84
CA ASP A 90 -14.43 8.24 -5.11
C ASP A 90 -13.15 7.79 -4.40
N VAL A 91 -13.15 7.86 -3.07
CA VAL A 91 -12.01 7.44 -2.24
C VAL A 91 -11.68 5.96 -2.41
N ASN A 92 -12.64 5.15 -2.84
CA ASN A 92 -12.45 3.72 -3.05
C ASN A 92 -11.46 3.40 -4.18
N ALA A 93 -11.12 4.36 -5.03
CA ALA A 93 -10.04 4.24 -6.00
C ALA A 93 -8.65 4.05 -5.34
N MET A 94 -8.49 4.44 -4.07
CA MET A 94 -7.21 4.33 -3.33
C MET A 94 -7.34 3.63 -1.98
N LEU A 95 -8.40 3.91 -1.22
CA LEU A 95 -8.77 3.23 0.03
C LEU A 95 -10.17 2.65 -0.15
N PRO A 96 -10.31 1.40 -0.65
CA PRO A 96 -11.57 0.77 -0.99
C PRO A 96 -12.36 0.33 0.27
N ILE A 97 -12.63 1.27 1.17
CA ILE A 97 -13.28 1.06 2.47
C ILE A 97 -14.70 0.52 2.33
N ASP A 98 -15.45 0.95 1.33
CA ASP A 98 -16.80 0.46 1.08
C ASP A 98 -16.77 -0.99 0.60
N ARG A 99 -15.88 -1.29 -0.34
CA ARG A 99 -15.68 -2.63 -0.89
C ARG A 99 -15.19 -3.62 0.19
N LEU A 100 -14.30 -3.19 1.09
CA LEU A 100 -13.86 -4.00 2.22
C LEU A 100 -15.02 -4.35 3.16
N ARG A 101 -15.91 -3.39 3.45
CA ARG A 101 -17.12 -3.64 4.27
C ARG A 101 -18.10 -4.57 3.56
N GLU A 102 -18.26 -4.44 2.25
CA GLU A 102 -19.05 -5.35 1.43
C GLU A 102 -18.49 -6.78 1.47
N LEU A 103 -17.16 -6.97 1.39
CA LEU A 103 -16.52 -8.28 1.52
C LEU A 103 -16.76 -8.96 2.88
N VAL A 104 -16.84 -8.18 3.97
CA VAL A 104 -17.26 -8.71 5.28
C VAL A 104 -18.71 -9.16 5.23
N LYS A 105 -19.61 -8.33 4.67
CA LYS A 105 -21.05 -8.66 4.56
C LYS A 105 -21.29 -9.91 3.72
N GLU A 106 -20.50 -10.12 2.67
CA GLU A 106 -20.53 -11.31 1.81
C GLU A 106 -19.93 -12.56 2.49
N GLY A 107 -19.26 -12.41 3.64
CA GLY A 107 -18.55 -13.50 4.32
C GLY A 107 -17.28 -13.95 3.59
N PHE A 108 -16.78 -13.15 2.64
CA PHE A 108 -15.54 -13.43 1.91
C PHE A 108 -14.30 -13.25 2.81
N ILE A 109 -14.33 -12.24 3.68
CA ILE A 109 -13.37 -12.05 4.78
C ILE A 109 -14.10 -12.07 6.13
N GLY A 110 -13.39 -12.46 7.19
CA GLY A 110 -14.00 -12.62 8.52
C GLY A 110 -14.42 -11.29 9.15
N SER A 111 -13.51 -10.34 9.24
CA SER A 111 -13.81 -9.00 9.80
C SER A 111 -12.75 -7.97 9.40
N LEU A 112 -13.01 -6.70 9.69
CA LEU A 112 -12.01 -5.63 9.62
C LEU A 112 -11.47 -5.34 11.02
N VAL A 113 -10.22 -4.88 11.09
CA VAL A 113 -9.74 -4.17 12.28
C VAL A 113 -10.53 -2.86 12.47
N PRO A 114 -10.70 -2.36 13.70
CA PRO A 114 -11.43 -1.12 13.93
C PRO A 114 -10.75 0.11 13.33
N THR A 115 -9.43 0.08 13.13
CA THR A 115 -8.68 1.27 12.68
C THR A 115 -7.80 0.98 11.45
N PHE A 116 -8.01 1.77 10.40
CA PHE A 116 -7.11 1.89 9.26
C PHE A 116 -6.18 3.09 9.42
N TYR A 117 -5.12 3.12 8.60
CA TYR A 117 -4.10 4.16 8.72
C TYR A 117 -3.83 4.82 7.38
N GLY A 118 -4.07 6.12 7.32
CA GLY A 118 -3.62 6.98 6.23
C GLY A 118 -2.35 7.72 6.63
N PHE A 119 -1.38 7.83 5.73
CA PHE A 119 -0.15 8.60 5.98
C PHE A 119 0.39 9.22 4.70
N MET A 120 1.26 10.21 4.86
CA MET A 120 1.92 10.88 3.74
C MET A 120 3.10 10.05 3.24
N GLY A 121 2.99 9.46 2.04
CA GLY A 121 4.12 8.78 1.40
C GLY A 121 5.04 9.72 0.60
N GLY A 122 4.53 10.90 0.21
CA GLY A 122 5.21 11.92 -0.59
C GLY A 122 6.38 12.57 0.13
N GLY A 123 7.59 12.50 -0.44
CA GLY A 123 8.78 13.16 0.12
C GLY A 123 9.19 12.66 1.52
N GLY A 124 8.65 11.53 1.96
CA GLY A 124 8.73 11.04 3.34
C GLY A 124 10.13 10.70 3.84
N ASN A 125 10.35 10.91 5.14
CA ASN A 125 11.57 10.56 5.86
C ASN A 125 11.64 9.03 6.08
N VAL A 126 12.50 8.36 5.30
CA VAL A 126 12.67 6.89 5.31
C VAL A 126 12.99 6.34 6.70
N ASP A 127 13.91 6.99 7.41
CA ASP A 127 14.33 6.61 8.77
C ASP A 127 13.14 6.64 9.74
N LYS A 128 12.31 7.69 9.66
CA LYS A 128 11.09 7.77 10.47
C LYS A 128 10.04 6.71 10.10
N PHE A 129 9.87 6.40 8.82
CA PHE A 129 8.94 5.34 8.42
C PHE A 129 9.38 3.96 8.90
N GLU A 130 10.69 3.67 8.86
CA GLU A 130 11.23 2.38 9.26
C GLU A 130 11.30 2.21 10.79
N HIS A 131 11.60 3.28 11.53
CA HIS A 131 11.91 3.19 12.96
C HIS A 131 10.88 3.84 13.88
N VAL A 132 9.90 4.59 13.35
CA VAL A 132 8.85 5.25 14.15
C VAL A 132 7.46 4.87 13.63
N THR A 133 7.08 5.37 12.45
CA THR A 133 5.71 5.24 11.93
C THR A 133 5.33 3.78 11.65
N GLY A 134 6.23 3.03 11.00
CA GLY A 134 6.03 1.60 10.70
C GLY A 134 5.84 0.76 11.96
N PRO A 135 6.78 0.81 12.93
CA PRO A 135 6.65 0.09 14.20
C PRO A 135 5.40 0.47 15.01
N GLU A 136 5.00 1.75 15.04
CA GLU A 136 3.80 2.21 15.74
C GLU A 136 2.52 1.64 15.12
N ILE A 137 2.37 1.76 13.79
CA ILE A 137 1.22 1.19 13.06
C ILE A 137 1.19 -0.33 13.23
N ALA A 138 2.33 -1.01 13.06
CA ALA A 138 2.42 -2.45 13.21
C ALA A 138 2.00 -2.91 14.62
N LYS A 139 2.44 -2.21 15.67
CA LYS A 139 2.04 -2.50 17.05
C LYS A 139 0.54 -2.34 17.26
N LYS A 140 -0.06 -1.26 16.76
CA LYS A 140 -1.50 -1.00 16.89
C LYS A 140 -2.34 -2.04 16.14
N LEU A 141 -2.00 -2.32 14.88
CA LEU A 141 -2.68 -3.36 14.08
C LEU A 141 -2.54 -4.75 14.69
N LYS A 142 -1.37 -5.08 15.24
CA LYS A 142 -1.18 -6.35 15.95
C LYS A 142 -2.05 -6.46 17.20
N ALA A 143 -2.17 -5.37 17.97
CA ALA A 143 -3.03 -5.31 19.15
C ALA A 143 -4.53 -5.44 18.80
N GLU A 144 -4.93 -4.96 17.62
CA GLU A 144 -6.28 -5.13 17.07
C GLU A 144 -6.54 -6.54 16.49
N GLY A 145 -5.49 -7.37 16.42
CA GLY A 145 -5.55 -8.75 15.95
C GLY A 145 -5.62 -8.89 14.43
N ALA A 146 -5.01 -7.95 13.68
CA ALA A 146 -4.90 -8.08 12.23
C ALA A 146 -4.16 -9.38 11.86
N ASP A 147 -4.71 -10.10 10.89
CA ASP A 147 -4.07 -11.25 10.24
C ASP A 147 -3.47 -10.83 8.89
N ILE A 148 -4.18 -9.96 8.16
CA ILE A 148 -3.78 -9.45 6.85
C ILE A 148 -3.68 -7.93 6.89
N VAL A 149 -2.65 -7.35 6.28
CA VAL A 149 -2.55 -5.91 6.01
C VAL A 149 -2.41 -5.67 4.50
N LEU A 150 -3.46 -5.12 3.89
CA LEU A 150 -3.41 -4.64 2.52
C LEU A 150 -2.97 -3.18 2.47
N ALA A 151 -2.33 -2.78 1.38
CA ALA A 151 -1.93 -1.39 1.25
C ALA A 151 -1.89 -0.84 -0.17
N THR A 152 -1.96 0.49 -0.28
CA THR A 152 -1.79 1.23 -1.53
C THR A 152 -0.72 2.31 -1.44
N GLY A 153 -0.08 2.56 -2.59
CA GLY A 153 0.98 3.57 -2.76
C GLY A 153 0.56 4.65 -3.75
N GLY A 154 0.33 5.88 -3.28
CA GLY A 154 -0.20 6.97 -4.12
C GLY A 154 0.69 7.42 -5.28
N CYS A 155 2.00 7.63 -5.06
CA CYS A 155 2.99 7.93 -6.10
C CYS A 155 4.26 7.06 -5.93
N GLY A 156 5.34 7.36 -6.66
CA GLY A 156 6.60 6.62 -6.57
C GLY A 156 7.17 6.53 -5.15
N THR A 157 7.30 7.65 -4.43
CA THR A 157 7.83 7.62 -3.06
C THR A 157 6.85 6.97 -2.08
N CYS A 158 5.55 7.04 -2.35
CA CYS A 158 4.53 6.36 -1.56
C CYS A 158 4.70 4.84 -1.62
N HIS A 159 4.96 4.25 -2.78
CA HIS A 159 5.21 2.80 -2.87
C HIS A 159 6.39 2.38 -2.00
N ARG A 160 7.44 3.21 -1.91
CA ARG A 160 8.55 3.00 -0.97
C ARG A 160 8.09 3.08 0.49
N SER A 161 7.54 4.21 0.92
CA SER A 161 7.16 4.43 2.32
C SER A 161 6.14 3.40 2.79
N CYS A 162 5.18 3.04 1.93
CA CYS A 162 4.19 2.00 2.19
C CYS A 162 4.83 0.63 2.39
N THR A 163 5.80 0.28 1.55
CA THR A 163 6.54 -0.98 1.68
C THR A 163 7.31 -1.05 2.99
N LEU A 164 7.92 0.05 3.45
CA LEU A 164 8.61 0.09 4.75
C LEU A 164 7.66 -0.19 5.92
N VAL A 165 6.47 0.42 5.90
CA VAL A 165 5.44 0.18 6.93
C VAL A 165 4.93 -1.28 6.85
N LEU A 166 4.65 -1.79 5.65
CA LEU A 166 4.24 -3.19 5.48
C LEU A 166 5.28 -4.17 6.00
N ARG A 167 6.58 -3.92 5.79
CA ARG A 167 7.66 -4.76 6.33
C ARG A 167 7.66 -4.79 7.86
N CYS A 168 7.34 -3.67 8.52
CA CYS A 168 7.17 -3.64 9.97
C CYS A 168 5.97 -4.49 10.40
N CYS A 169 4.85 -4.42 9.67
CA CYS A 169 3.68 -5.26 9.93
C CYS A 169 3.98 -6.75 9.69
N GLU A 170 4.70 -7.09 8.62
CA GLU A 170 5.11 -8.46 8.33
C GLU A 170 6.03 -9.02 9.42
N ALA A 171 6.98 -8.22 9.92
CA ALA A 171 7.84 -8.60 11.03
C ALA A 171 7.08 -8.78 12.36
N ALA A 172 5.93 -8.12 12.52
CA ALA A 172 5.04 -8.29 13.67
C ALA A 172 4.11 -9.52 13.54
N GLY A 173 4.27 -10.33 12.49
CA GLY A 173 3.51 -11.56 12.30
C GLY A 173 2.12 -11.32 11.71
N MET A 174 2.00 -10.40 10.74
CA MET A 174 0.81 -10.20 9.91
C MET A 174 1.17 -10.44 8.45
N SER A 175 0.31 -11.09 7.65
CA SER A 175 0.59 -11.30 6.23
C SER A 175 0.25 -10.04 5.44
N THR A 176 1.20 -9.46 4.73
CA THR A 176 1.02 -8.17 4.05
C THR A 176 1.09 -8.24 2.54
N CYS A 177 0.36 -7.37 1.86
CA CYS A 177 0.45 -7.18 0.41
C CYS A 177 0.18 -5.73 0.00
N ILE A 178 0.96 -5.25 -0.95
CA ILE A 178 0.72 -3.97 -1.62
C ILE A 178 0.03 -4.17 -2.97
N ILE A 179 -1.06 -3.44 -3.18
CA ILE A 179 -1.70 -3.26 -4.48
C ILE A 179 -0.96 -2.11 -5.19
N ALA A 180 -0.05 -2.46 -6.08
CA ALA A 180 0.95 -1.54 -6.62
C ALA A 180 0.62 -1.09 -8.06
N ALA A 181 0.47 0.22 -8.25
CA ALA A 181 0.52 0.85 -9.57
C ALA A 181 1.97 0.93 -10.10
N LEU A 182 2.97 0.92 -9.21
CA LEU A 182 4.40 0.89 -9.54
C LEU A 182 5.10 -0.33 -8.91
N PRO A 183 4.85 -1.55 -9.40
CA PRO A 183 5.42 -2.78 -8.86
C PRO A 183 6.95 -2.82 -8.75
N PRO A 184 7.74 -2.25 -9.70
CA PRO A 184 9.20 -2.23 -9.59
C PRO A 184 9.70 -1.53 -8.32
N ILE A 185 9.03 -0.45 -7.88
CA ILE A 185 9.41 0.28 -6.66
C ILE A 185 9.12 -0.55 -5.43
N ALA A 186 7.91 -1.13 -5.33
CA ALA A 186 7.55 -2.01 -4.22
C ALA A 186 8.51 -3.21 -4.10
N ARG A 187 8.87 -3.83 -5.24
CA ARG A 187 9.84 -4.93 -5.27
C ARG A 187 11.23 -4.49 -4.81
N GLN A 188 11.73 -3.36 -5.30
CA GLN A 188 13.06 -2.85 -4.92
C GLN A 188 13.15 -2.57 -3.41
N GLN A 189 12.04 -2.18 -2.78
CA GLN A 189 11.97 -1.89 -1.35
C GLN A 189 11.69 -3.15 -0.51
N GLY A 190 11.58 -4.32 -1.14
CA GLY A 190 11.42 -5.60 -0.46
C GLY A 190 10.01 -5.81 0.09
N ALA A 191 8.97 -5.48 -0.68
CA ALA A 191 7.59 -5.84 -0.35
C ALA A 191 7.43 -7.36 -0.23
N PRO A 192 6.81 -7.89 0.84
CA PRO A 192 6.63 -9.33 1.01
C PRO A 192 5.76 -9.96 -0.09
N ARG A 193 4.66 -9.30 -0.46
CA ARG A 193 3.74 -9.72 -1.54
C ARG A 193 3.29 -8.51 -2.34
N ILE A 194 3.10 -8.68 -3.64
CA ILE A 194 2.66 -7.61 -4.54
C ILE A 194 1.52 -8.12 -5.43
N THR A 195 0.44 -7.38 -5.52
CA THR A 195 -0.48 -7.49 -6.65
C THR A 195 -0.42 -6.24 -7.51
N ALA A 196 -0.57 -6.44 -8.82
CA ALA A 196 -0.29 -5.41 -9.81
C ALA A 196 -1.41 -5.35 -10.85
N PRO A 197 -2.49 -4.59 -10.59
CA PRO A 197 -3.42 -4.19 -11.64
C PRO A 197 -2.79 -3.10 -12.53
N LEU A 198 -3.26 -2.97 -13.77
CA LEU A 198 -2.82 -1.94 -14.72
C LEU A 198 -3.62 -0.65 -14.48
N VAL A 199 -3.23 0.09 -13.45
CA VAL A 199 -3.92 1.31 -13.00
C VAL A 199 -2.93 2.47 -12.86
N PRO A 200 -3.36 3.73 -13.00
CA PRO A 200 -2.49 4.87 -12.79
C PRO A 200 -2.16 5.05 -11.30
N ILE A 201 -1.09 5.79 -11.04
CA ILE A 201 -0.83 6.34 -9.69
C ILE A 201 -2.04 7.17 -9.26
N GLY A 202 -2.43 7.08 -8.00
CA GLY A 202 -3.65 7.76 -7.51
C GLY A 202 -4.94 6.93 -7.56
N SER A 203 -4.92 5.76 -8.23
CA SER A 203 -6.10 4.90 -8.41
C SER A 203 -5.77 3.41 -8.28
N ASN A 204 -4.89 3.06 -7.33
CA ASN A 204 -4.36 1.70 -7.14
C ASN A 204 -5.44 0.61 -6.99
N ALA A 205 -6.57 0.95 -6.37
CA ALA A 205 -7.68 0.03 -6.13
C ALA A 205 -8.73 0.04 -7.26
N GLY A 206 -8.47 0.71 -8.38
CA GLY A 206 -9.33 0.71 -9.56
C GLY A 206 -9.90 2.08 -9.91
N GLU A 207 -10.67 2.13 -10.99
CA GLU A 207 -11.35 3.34 -11.47
C GLU A 207 -12.30 3.94 -10.41
N PRO A 208 -12.41 5.27 -10.33
CA PRO A 208 -13.40 5.92 -9.47
C PRO A 208 -14.82 5.58 -9.94
N ASN A 209 -15.73 5.31 -9.02
CA ASN A 209 -17.11 4.92 -9.30
C ASN A 209 -17.25 3.63 -10.14
N ASN A 210 -16.25 2.73 -10.10
CA ASN A 210 -16.32 1.40 -10.69
C ASN A 210 -16.27 0.31 -9.60
N PRO A 211 -17.39 0.06 -8.88
CA PRO A 211 -17.42 -0.92 -7.80
C PRO A 211 -17.00 -2.33 -8.24
N GLN A 212 -17.29 -2.70 -9.49
CA GLN A 212 -16.95 -4.02 -10.04
C GLN A 212 -15.44 -4.20 -10.13
N MET A 213 -14.72 -3.23 -10.70
CA MET A 213 -13.25 -3.28 -10.77
C MET A 213 -12.63 -3.24 -9.37
N GLN A 214 -13.12 -2.34 -8.50
CA GLN A 214 -12.56 -2.19 -7.15
C GLN A 214 -12.74 -3.44 -6.31
N MET A 215 -13.94 -4.04 -6.39
CA MET A 215 -14.24 -5.31 -5.74
C MET A 215 -13.39 -6.45 -6.30
N GLY A 216 -13.24 -6.51 -7.63
CA GLY A 216 -12.42 -7.50 -8.31
C GLY A 216 -10.95 -7.45 -7.88
N ILE A 217 -10.34 -6.26 -7.90
CA ILE A 217 -8.95 -6.05 -7.47
C ILE A 217 -8.76 -6.52 -6.03
N LEU A 218 -9.69 -6.22 -5.12
CA LEU A 218 -9.61 -6.69 -3.74
C LEU A 218 -9.74 -8.21 -3.61
N LYS A 219 -10.73 -8.82 -4.26
CA LYS A 219 -10.94 -10.28 -4.21
C LYS A 219 -9.74 -11.03 -4.75
N ASP A 220 -9.23 -10.63 -5.91
CA ASP A 220 -8.07 -11.29 -6.52
C ASP A 220 -6.79 -11.04 -5.73
N THR A 221 -6.65 -9.87 -5.09
CA THR A 221 -5.55 -9.60 -4.15
C THR A 221 -5.61 -10.51 -2.93
N LEU A 222 -6.78 -10.65 -2.31
CA LEU A 222 -6.98 -11.52 -1.16
C LEU A 222 -6.81 -13.00 -1.52
N ASN A 223 -7.31 -13.46 -2.67
CA ASN A 223 -7.05 -14.82 -3.16
C ASN A 223 -5.55 -15.05 -3.39
N ALA A 224 -4.85 -14.07 -3.95
CA ALA A 224 -3.40 -14.16 -4.12
C ALA A 224 -2.65 -14.30 -2.77
N MET A 225 -3.18 -13.72 -1.68
CA MET A 225 -2.60 -13.91 -0.35
C MET A 225 -2.56 -15.37 0.11
N GLU A 226 -3.56 -16.17 -0.25
CA GLU A 226 -3.61 -17.62 0.04
C GLU A 226 -2.67 -18.41 -0.87
N GLU A 227 -2.45 -17.93 -2.11
CA GLU A 227 -1.55 -18.57 -3.09
C GLU A 227 -0.06 -18.29 -2.83
N PHE A 228 0.28 -17.14 -2.25
CA PHE A 228 1.67 -16.73 -2.04
C PHE A 228 2.32 -17.50 -0.88
N ASP A 229 3.35 -18.29 -1.20
CA ASP A 229 4.07 -19.21 -0.33
C ASP A 229 5.49 -18.75 0.04
N HIS A 230 6.05 -17.73 -0.61
CA HIS A 230 7.36 -17.17 -0.27
C HIS A 230 7.51 -15.65 -0.52
N PHE A 231 8.53 -15.08 0.10
CA PHE A 231 8.86 -13.65 0.01
C PHE A 231 9.11 -13.18 -1.43
N GLY A 232 8.54 -12.02 -1.76
CA GLY A 232 8.82 -11.27 -2.98
C GLY A 232 7.98 -11.70 -4.19
N GLN A 233 7.00 -12.58 -4.00
CA GLN A 233 6.07 -12.96 -5.06
C GLN A 233 5.21 -11.79 -5.52
N MET A 234 4.89 -11.81 -6.81
CA MET A 234 4.07 -10.80 -7.47
C MET A 234 3.06 -11.49 -8.39
N LYS A 235 1.81 -11.03 -8.37
CA LYS A 235 0.76 -11.45 -9.30
C LYS A 235 0.23 -10.24 -10.07
N ALA A 236 0.30 -10.30 -11.40
CA ALA A 236 -0.41 -9.35 -12.24
C ALA A 236 -1.91 -9.64 -12.17
N LEU A 237 -2.73 -8.61 -12.02
CA LEU A 237 -4.18 -8.75 -11.97
C LEU A 237 -4.80 -8.36 -13.32
N PRO A 238 -5.90 -9.00 -13.75
CA PRO A 238 -6.50 -8.79 -15.07
C PRO A 238 -7.39 -7.53 -15.13
N TYR A 239 -7.01 -6.47 -14.42
CA TYR A 239 -7.75 -5.20 -14.36
C TYR A 239 -6.92 -4.10 -15.01
N GLU A 240 -7.53 -3.41 -15.95
CA GLU A 240 -6.94 -2.28 -16.66
C GLU A 240 -7.85 -1.08 -16.49
N TYR A 241 -7.32 -0.01 -15.89
CA TYR A 241 -8.00 1.28 -15.84
C TYR A 241 -8.07 1.86 -17.24
N ARG A 242 -9.27 2.15 -17.71
CA ARG A 242 -9.53 2.84 -18.97
C ARG A 242 -10.21 4.16 -18.65
N HIS A 243 -9.46 5.25 -18.82
CA HIS A 243 -10.03 6.58 -18.66
C HIS A 243 -11.10 6.75 -19.73
N ASN A 244 -12.38 6.76 -19.33
CA ASN A 244 -13.47 7.15 -20.21
C ASN A 244 -13.31 8.65 -20.48
N VAL A 245 -12.65 8.97 -21.58
CA VAL A 245 -12.51 10.33 -22.13
C VAL A 245 -13.87 10.81 -22.65
#